data_AF-M1M038-F1
#
_entry.id   AF-M1M038-F1
#
_cell.length_a   1.000
_cell.length_b   1.000
_cell.length_c   1.000
_cell.angle_alpha   90.00
_cell.angle_beta   90.00
_cell.angle_gamma   90.00
#
_symmetry.space_group_name_H-M   'P 1'
#
loop_
_entity.id
_entity.type
_entity.pdbx_description
1 polymer ?
#
loop_
_entity_poly.entity_id
_entity_poly.type
_entity_poly.pdbx_seq_one_letter_code
_entity_poly.pdbx_strand_id
1 'polypeptide(L)'
;MYGYGQSEIGELVINEEQAEVVRKVFDLYLSGYSINMIMKELAFNNIKSSTGKDIWSKRTIQKMLTNEKYIGNVILGKTYTGQFPNTQQKINYGEQEQYLMKDSHEPIIINEVFQKVQEEMKSRSNIEVVNGKTKRKGTHYSSKDIERQDTN
;
A
#
# COMPACT_ATOMS: atom_id res chain seq x y z
N MET A 1 -8.42 -6.47 7.00
CA MET A 1 -7.76 -5.53 6.06
C MET A 1 -8.58 -4.25 6.11
N TYR A 2 -7.99 -3.06 6.18
CA TYR A 2 -8.80 -1.83 6.23
C TYR A 2 -9.53 -1.64 4.89
N GLY A 3 -10.82 -1.33 4.89
CA GLY A 3 -11.66 -1.21 3.69
C GLY A 3 -12.51 -2.45 3.41
N TYR A 4 -12.23 -3.58 4.06
CA TYR A 4 -12.96 -4.83 3.85
C TYR A 4 -13.36 -5.49 5.17
N GLY A 5 -14.61 -5.90 5.27
CA GLY A 5 -15.11 -6.84 6.27
C GLY A 5 -14.97 -8.29 5.82
N GLN A 6 -15.51 -9.20 6.63
CA GLN A 6 -15.70 -10.60 6.26
C GLN A 6 -17.18 -10.93 6.32
N SER A 7 -17.70 -11.60 5.31
CA SER A 7 -19.04 -12.20 5.37
C SER A 7 -19.05 -13.42 6.31
N GLU A 8 -20.24 -13.92 6.62
CA GLU A 8 -20.42 -15.13 7.44
C GLU A 8 -19.74 -16.37 6.83
N ILE A 9 -19.57 -16.39 5.51
CA ILE A 9 -18.90 -17.45 4.76
C ILE A 9 -17.41 -17.19 4.51
N GLY A 10 -16.85 -16.10 5.07
CA GLY A 10 -15.43 -15.76 5.02
C GLY A 10 -14.96 -15.00 3.78
N GLU A 11 -15.88 -14.53 2.93
CA GLU A 11 -15.56 -13.72 1.75
C GLU A 11 -15.26 -12.27 2.14
N LEU A 12 -14.41 -11.62 1.35
CA LEU A 12 -14.11 -10.20 1.53
C LEU A 12 -15.24 -9.34 0.96
N VAL A 13 -15.91 -8.61 1.84
CA VAL A 13 -16.99 -7.67 1.48
C VAL A 13 -16.51 -6.25 1.74
N ILE A 14 -16.81 -5.32 0.82
CA ILE A 14 -16.41 -3.92 0.98
C ILE A 14 -17.13 -3.33 2.20
N ASN A 15 -16.36 -2.67 3.06
CA ASN A 15 -16.90 -1.75 4.06
C ASN A 15 -16.75 -0.35 3.47
N GLU A 16 -17.84 0.25 2.99
CA GLU A 16 -17.77 1.50 2.23
C GLU A 16 -17.16 2.66 3.02
N GLU A 17 -17.48 2.81 4.31
CA GLU A 17 -16.89 3.85 5.16
C GLU A 17 -15.36 3.74 5.19
N GLN A 18 -14.84 2.52 5.35
CA GLN A 18 -13.40 2.30 5.33
C GLN A 18 -12.81 2.35 3.91
N ALA A 19 -13.58 1.98 2.89
CA ALA A 19 -13.17 1.98 1.50
C ALA A 19 -12.99 3.40 0.96
N GLU A 20 -13.83 4.35 1.37
CA GLU A 20 -13.67 5.77 1.07
C GLU A 20 -12.34 6.31 1.58
N VAL A 21 -11.93 5.93 2.79
CA VAL A 21 -10.61 6.30 3.33
C VAL A 21 -9.49 5.71 2.48
N VAL A 22 -9.63 4.45 2.02
CA VAL A 22 -8.65 3.84 1.12
C VAL A 22 -8.56 4.62 -0.19
N ARG A 23 -9.69 4.94 -0.82
CA ARG A 23 -9.73 5.76 -2.05
C ARG A 23 -9.06 7.12 -1.81
N LYS A 24 -9.40 7.82 -0.72
CA LYS A 24 -8.76 9.09 -0.30
C LYS A 24 -7.24 8.95 -0.16
N VAL A 25 -6.74 7.87 0.44
CA VAL A 25 -5.29 7.64 0.59
C VAL A 25 -4.59 7.49 -0.76
N PHE A 26 -5.19 6.78 -1.72
CA PHE A 26 -4.65 6.65 -3.08
C PHE A 26 -4.66 8.01 -3.80
N ASP A 27 -5.76 8.75 -3.72
CA ASP A 27 -5.91 10.06 -4.35
C ASP A 27 -4.95 11.12 -3.78
N LEU A 28 -4.80 11.18 -2.46
CA LEU A 28 -3.83 12.07 -1.81
C LEU A 28 -2.41 11.75 -2.26
N TYR A 29 -2.06 10.46 -2.34
CA TYR A 29 -0.73 10.05 -2.78
C TYR A 29 -0.44 10.49 -4.22
N LEU A 30 -1.38 10.30 -5.14
CA LEU A 30 -1.27 10.73 -6.53
C LEU A 30 -1.29 12.26 -6.67
N SER A 31 -1.98 12.96 -5.78
CA SER A 31 -1.93 14.44 -5.66
C SER A 31 -0.59 14.96 -5.12
N GLY A 32 0.39 14.08 -4.87
CA GLY A 32 1.74 14.46 -4.46
C GLY A 32 2.01 14.36 -2.96
N TYR A 33 1.00 14.06 -2.13
CA TYR A 33 1.20 14.01 -0.68
C TYR A 33 2.24 12.94 -0.34
N SER A 34 3.16 13.28 0.57
CA SER A 34 4.04 12.28 1.15
C SER A 34 3.27 11.39 2.12
N ILE A 35 3.77 10.19 2.40
CA ILE A 35 3.15 9.30 3.40
C ILE A 35 3.00 10.00 4.76
N ASN A 36 3.94 10.86 5.12
CA ASN A 36 3.85 11.63 6.37
C ASN A 36 2.72 12.66 6.34
N MET A 37 2.50 13.33 5.20
CA MET A 37 1.37 14.25 5.05
C MET A 37 0.05 13.50 5.07
N ILE A 38 -0.05 12.33 4.42
CA ILE A 38 -1.25 11.49 4.48
C ILE A 38 -1.55 11.08 5.92
N MET A 39 -0.54 10.68 6.70
CA MET A 39 -0.75 10.35 8.13
C MET A 39 -1.27 11.55 8.93
N LYS A 40 -0.76 12.76 8.68
CA LYS A 40 -1.24 13.99 9.33
C LYS A 40 -2.69 14.30 8.92
N GLU A 41 -2.99 14.19 7.63
CA GLU A 41 -4.33 14.42 7.08
C GLU A 41 -5.35 13.44 7.69
N LEU A 42 -5.04 12.15 7.76
CA LEU A 42 -5.91 11.16 8.40
C LEU A 42 -6.12 11.47 9.89
N ALA A 43 -5.06 11.85 10.61
CA ALA A 43 -5.16 12.20 12.03
C ALA A 43 -5.97 13.49 12.25
N PHE A 44 -5.80 14.50 11.40
CA PHE A 44 -6.56 15.76 11.44
C PHE A 44 -8.06 15.53 11.25
N ASN A 45 -8.43 14.60 10.37
CA ASN A 45 -9.81 14.19 10.15
C ASN A 45 -10.33 13.16 11.18
N ASN A 46 -9.57 12.85 12.24
CA ASN A 46 -9.91 11.87 13.28
C ASN A 46 -10.17 10.45 12.74
N ILE A 47 -9.55 10.07 11.63
CA ILE A 47 -9.73 8.76 11.00
C ILE A 47 -8.82 7.74 11.69
N LYS A 48 -9.43 6.83 12.45
CA LYS A 48 -8.70 5.79 13.19
C LYS A 48 -8.27 4.63 12.29
N SER A 49 -7.10 4.08 12.60
CA SER A 49 -6.59 2.86 11.96
C SER A 49 -7.42 1.62 12.32
N SER A 50 -7.20 0.50 11.62
CA SER A 50 -7.89 -0.77 11.89
C SER A 50 -7.74 -1.27 13.34
N THR A 51 -6.72 -0.82 14.05
CA THR A 51 -6.46 -1.16 15.46
C THR A 51 -6.92 -0.09 16.44
N GLY A 52 -7.67 0.91 15.97
CA GLY A 52 -8.22 2.00 16.79
C GLY A 52 -7.23 3.10 17.13
N LYS A 53 -6.01 3.10 16.58
CA LYS A 53 -5.02 4.17 16.82
C LYS A 53 -5.36 5.42 16.01
N ASP A 54 -5.19 6.58 16.63
CA ASP A 54 -5.42 7.89 16.01
C ASP A 54 -4.36 8.23 14.94
N ILE A 55 -3.11 7.81 15.17
CA ILE A 55 -2.02 8.02 14.22
C ILE A 55 -1.67 6.70 13.54
N TRP A 56 -1.81 6.70 12.23
CA TRP A 56 -1.44 5.57 11.39
C TRP A 56 0.08 5.43 11.31
N SER A 57 0.58 4.20 11.19
CA SER A 57 2.02 4.00 10.96
C SER A 57 2.36 4.18 9.49
N LYS A 58 3.56 4.69 9.20
CA LYS A 58 4.08 4.80 7.83
C LYS A 58 4.02 3.46 7.08
N ARG A 59 4.35 2.37 7.79
CA ARG A 59 4.30 1.00 7.25
C ARG A 59 2.88 0.58 6.87
N THR A 60 1.87 1.01 7.62
CA THR A 60 0.47 0.70 7.33
C THR A 60 0.02 1.37 6.03
N ILE A 61 0.28 2.67 5.88
CA ILE A 61 -0.06 3.41 4.66
C ILE A 61 0.72 2.86 3.45
N GLN A 62 2.01 2.58 3.63
CA GLN A 62 2.82 1.98 2.57
C GLN A 62 2.28 0.62 2.13
N LYS A 63 1.94 -0.26 3.09
CA LYS A 63 1.32 -1.55 2.78
C LYS A 63 -0.02 -1.39 2.07
N MET A 64 -0.81 -0.37 2.43
CA MET A 64 -2.08 -0.09 1.76
C MET A 64 -1.87 0.24 0.28
N LEU A 65 -0.95 1.15 -0.01
CA LEU A 65 -0.64 1.57 -1.39
C LEU A 65 -0.05 0.45 -2.26
N THR A 66 0.54 -0.60 -1.68
CA THR A 66 1.17 -1.72 -2.43
C THR A 66 0.39 -3.03 -2.39
N ASN A 67 -0.76 -3.09 -1.70
CA ASN A 67 -1.48 -4.34 -1.53
C ASN A 67 -2.45 -4.58 -2.68
N GLU A 68 -2.20 -5.63 -3.46
CA GLU A 68 -2.96 -6.00 -4.65
C GLU A 68 -4.39 -6.42 -4.31
N LYS A 69 -4.68 -6.71 -3.03
CA LYS A 69 -6.05 -6.96 -2.60
C LYS A 69 -6.98 -5.78 -2.82
N TYR A 70 -6.48 -4.54 -2.89
CA TYR A 70 -7.34 -3.38 -3.18
C TYR A 70 -7.82 -3.32 -4.63
N ILE A 71 -7.17 -4.07 -5.53
CA ILE A 71 -7.58 -4.23 -6.94
C ILE A 71 -8.23 -5.60 -7.21
N GLY A 72 -8.73 -6.28 -6.18
CA GLY A 72 -9.39 -7.58 -6.31
C GLY A 72 -8.45 -8.78 -6.50
N ASN A 73 -7.13 -8.57 -6.40
CA ASN A 73 -6.15 -9.63 -6.65
C ASN A 73 -5.60 -10.23 -5.35
N VAL A 74 -5.37 -11.55 -5.35
CA VAL A 74 -4.77 -12.26 -4.21
C VAL A 74 -3.53 -13.02 -4.69
N ILE A 75 -2.40 -12.79 -4.02
CA ILE A 75 -1.17 -13.56 -4.24
C ILE A 75 -1.02 -14.56 -3.10
N LEU A 76 -1.12 -15.85 -3.43
CA LEU A 76 -0.83 -16.96 -2.54
C LEU A 76 0.66 -17.31 -2.61
N GLY A 77 1.23 -17.74 -1.49
CA GLY A 77 2.66 -18.10 -1.43
C GLY A 77 3.61 -16.89 -1.41
N LYS A 78 3.12 -15.67 -1.18
CA LYS A 78 3.93 -14.42 -1.13
C LYS A 78 5.05 -14.47 -0.08
N THR A 79 4.88 -15.30 0.94
CA THR A 79 5.89 -15.62 1.96
C THR A 79 5.88 -17.10 2.25
N TYR A 80 7.02 -17.63 2.67
CA TYR A 80 7.14 -19.00 3.13
C TYR A 80 7.94 -19.10 4.43
N THR A 81 7.74 -20.19 5.16
CA THR A 81 8.50 -20.50 6.38
C THR A 81 9.68 -21.37 5.99
N GLY A 82 10.89 -20.97 6.40
CA GLY A 82 12.07 -21.79 6.16
C GLY A 82 12.03 -23.12 6.93
N GLN A 83 12.88 -24.06 6.52
CA GLN A 83 13.02 -25.34 7.23
C GLN A 83 14.00 -25.20 8.40
N PHE A 84 13.88 -26.11 9.38
CA PHE A 84 14.80 -26.17 10.52
C PHE A 84 16.26 -26.25 10.04
N PRO A 85 17.20 -25.50 10.66
CA PRO A 85 17.07 -24.71 11.89
C PRO A 85 16.54 -23.27 11.68
N ASN A 86 16.31 -22.83 10.45
CA ASN A 86 15.90 -21.46 10.14
C ASN A 86 14.41 -21.37 9.78
N THR A 87 13.56 -21.43 10.80
CA THR A 87 12.08 -21.42 10.70
C THR A 87 11.49 -20.00 10.58
N GLN A 88 12.29 -19.00 10.20
CA GLN A 88 11.80 -17.64 10.03
C GLN A 88 10.97 -17.51 8.75
N GLN A 89 9.93 -16.68 8.80
CA GLN A 89 9.13 -16.33 7.63
C GLN A 89 9.94 -15.41 6.70
N LYS A 90 10.00 -15.75 5.42
CA LYS A 90 10.73 -15.01 4.38
C LYS A 90 9.79 -14.60 3.26
N ILE A 91 10.11 -13.50 2.59
CA ILE A 91 9.46 -13.13 1.33
C ILE A 91 9.89 -14.15 0.28
N ASN A 92 8.93 -14.60 -0.52
CA ASN A 92 9.18 -15.50 -1.62
C ASN A 92 9.55 -14.66 -2.86
N TYR A 93 10.78 -14.81 -3.35
CA TYR A 93 11.30 -14.22 -4.60
C TYR A 93 11.33 -15.23 -5.75
N GLY A 94 10.72 -16.40 -5.57
CA GLY A 94 10.69 -17.50 -6.55
C GLY A 94 11.24 -18.82 -6.00
N GLU A 95 11.62 -18.88 -4.70
CA GLU A 95 12.09 -20.10 -4.06
C GLU A 95 10.99 -21.16 -3.88
N GLN A 96 9.73 -20.73 -3.83
CA GLN A 96 8.55 -21.61 -3.80
C GLN A 96 7.49 -21.11 -4.79
N GLU A 97 6.52 -21.98 -5.10
CA GLU A 97 5.40 -21.63 -5.98
C GLU A 97 4.60 -20.44 -5.43
N GLN A 98 4.19 -19.56 -6.34
CA GLN A 98 3.30 -18.43 -6.07
C GLN A 98 2.15 -18.47 -7.07
N TYR A 99 0.94 -18.21 -6.58
CA TYR A 99 -0.27 -18.23 -7.39
C TYR A 99 -0.94 -16.87 -7.31
N LEU A 100 -1.10 -16.21 -8.45
CA LEU A 100 -1.87 -14.97 -8.58
C LEU A 100 -3.31 -15.33 -8.97
N MET A 101 -4.23 -15.14 -8.04
CA MET A 101 -5.66 -15.20 -8.30
C MET A 101 -6.16 -13.78 -8.62
N LYS A 102 -6.65 -13.58 -9.84
CA LYS A 102 -7.23 -12.31 -10.27
C LYS A 102 -8.73 -12.28 -9.99
N ASP A 103 -9.26 -11.08 -9.79
CA ASP A 103 -10.70 -10.83 -9.64
C ASP A 103 -11.36 -11.73 -8.57
N SER A 104 -10.64 -11.95 -7.47
CA SER A 104 -11.05 -12.83 -6.37
C SER A 104 -12.17 -12.23 -5.51
N HIS A 105 -12.28 -10.90 -5.49
CA HIS A 105 -13.28 -10.16 -4.72
C HIS A 105 -13.41 -8.74 -5.30
N GLU A 106 -14.44 -8.01 -4.87
CA GLU A 106 -14.74 -6.68 -5.41
C GLU A 106 -13.60 -5.67 -5.13
N PRO A 107 -13.07 -4.98 -6.15
CA PRO A 107 -11.98 -4.03 -5.98
C PRO A 107 -12.47 -2.70 -5.37
N ILE A 108 -11.72 -2.16 -4.41
CA ILE A 108 -11.92 -0.78 -3.92
C ILE A 108 -11.30 0.24 -4.87
N ILE A 109 -10.17 -0.13 -5.49
CA ILE A 109 -9.37 0.69 -6.39
C ILE A 109 -9.32 0.02 -7.76
N ILE A 110 -9.51 0.78 -8.83
CA ILE A 110 -9.35 0.25 -10.19
C ILE A 110 -7.88 -0.01 -10.49
N ASN A 111 -7.60 -1.02 -11.32
CA ASN A 111 -6.22 -1.42 -11.65
C ASN A 111 -5.36 -0.24 -12.11
N GLU A 112 -5.90 0.64 -12.96
CA GLU A 112 -5.19 1.80 -13.50
C GLU A 112 -4.67 2.75 -12.41
N VAL A 113 -5.49 3.07 -11.41
CA VAL A 113 -5.09 3.95 -10.28
C VAL A 113 -3.99 3.29 -9.46
N PHE A 114 -4.10 1.99 -9.22
CA PHE A 114 -3.07 1.24 -8.50
C PHE A 114 -1.74 1.23 -9.25
N GLN A 115 -1.75 1.04 -10.58
CA GLN A 115 -0.54 1.08 -11.39
C GLN A 115 0.11 2.47 -11.36
N LYS A 116 -0.68 3.54 -11.51
CA LYS A 116 -0.17 4.92 -11.37
C LYS A 116 0.50 5.14 -10.02
N VAL A 117 -0.07 4.61 -8.94
CA VAL A 117 0.57 4.66 -7.61
C VAL A 117 1.90 3.89 -7.58
N GLN A 118 1.96 2.69 -8.17
CA GLN A 118 3.22 1.92 -8.20
C GLN A 118 4.32 2.64 -9.00
N GLU A 119 3.95 3.23 -10.14
CA GLU A 119 4.84 4.03 -10.97
C GLU A 119 5.35 5.26 -10.21
N GLU A 120 4.46 5.97 -9.54
CA GLU A 120 4.80 7.13 -8.72
C GLU A 120 5.70 6.75 -7.54
N MET A 121 5.43 5.64 -6.85
CA MET A 121 6.30 5.10 -5.80
C MET A 121 7.71 4.81 -6.32
N LYS A 122 7.81 4.22 -7.53
CA LYS A 122 9.10 3.94 -8.20
C LYS A 122 9.81 5.22 -8.64
N SER A 123 9.06 6.22 -9.10
CA SER A 123 9.57 7.54 -9.46
C SER A 123 10.20 8.23 -8.24
N ARG A 124 9.45 8.29 -7.12
CA ARG A 124 9.88 8.90 -5.85
C ARG A 124 11.01 8.16 -5.16
N SER A 125 11.17 6.86 -5.42
CA SER A 125 12.27 6.07 -4.89
C SER A 125 13.61 6.65 -5.34
N ASN A 126 14.51 6.86 -4.37
CA ASN A 126 15.89 7.24 -4.62
C ASN A 126 16.77 6.04 -5.01
N ILE A 127 16.17 4.86 -5.22
CA ILE A 127 16.83 3.63 -5.60
C ILE A 127 16.44 3.27 -7.03
N GLU A 128 17.43 2.92 -7.84
CA GLU A 128 17.28 2.34 -9.17
C GLU A 128 18.07 1.03 -9.29
N VAL A 129 17.61 0.12 -10.14
CA VAL A 129 18.34 -1.10 -10.46
C VAL A 129 18.94 -0.94 -11.84
N VAL A 130 20.27 -0.86 -11.91
CA VAL A 130 21.04 -0.74 -13.17
C VAL A 130 21.93 -1.96 -13.28
N ASN A 131 21.77 -2.74 -14.36
CA ASN A 131 22.52 -3.98 -14.60
C ASN A 131 22.45 -4.97 -13.40
N GLY A 132 21.27 -5.11 -12.79
CA GLY A 132 21.05 -5.99 -11.63
C GLY A 132 21.65 -5.48 -10.31
N LYS A 133 22.26 -4.29 -10.29
CA LYS A 133 22.81 -3.67 -9.08
C LYS A 133 21.97 -2.47 -8.64
N THR A 134 21.73 -2.38 -7.33
CA THR A 134 21.03 -1.27 -6.70
C THR A 134 21.94 -0.04 -6.62
N LYS A 135 21.53 1.07 -7.23
CA LYS A 135 22.22 2.37 -7.18
C LYS A 135 21.29 3.44 -6.62
N ARG A 136 21.85 4.45 -5.95
CA ARG A 136 21.10 5.64 -5.54
C ARG A 136 21.02 6.65 -6.70
N LYS A 137 19.82 7.16 -6.97
CA LYS A 137 19.59 8.25 -7.91
C LYS A 137 20.20 9.55 -7.38
N GLY A 138 20.61 10.43 -8.30
CA GLY A 138 21.06 11.78 -7.97
C GLY A 138 19.91 12.74 -7.63
N THR A 139 18.68 12.38 -7.98
CA THR A 139 17.46 13.15 -7.69
C THR A 139 16.76 12.61 -6.45
N HIS A 140 16.13 13.50 -5.68
CA HIS A 140 15.33 13.13 -4.51
C HIS A 140 13.96 13.81 -4.59
N TYR A 141 12.90 13.04 -4.38
CA TYR A 141 11.54 13.58 -4.31
C TYR A 141 11.37 14.51 -3.10
N SER A 142 10.89 15.72 -3.32
CA SER A 142 10.60 16.69 -2.26
C SER A 142 9.11 17.04 -2.29
N SER A 143 8.43 16.89 -1.16
CA SER A 143 7.02 17.27 -1.00
C SER A 143 6.82 18.71 -0.49
N LYS A 144 7.92 19.48 -0.33
CA LYS A 144 7.91 20.84 0.24
C LYS A 144 7.02 21.83 -0.52
N ASP A 145 6.81 21.64 -1.82
CA ASP A 145 6.01 22.56 -2.61
C ASP A 145 4.50 22.39 -2.39
N ILE A 146 4.07 21.23 -1.88
CA ILE A 146 2.68 20.96 -1.51
C ILE A 146 2.38 21.52 -0.11
N GLU A 147 3.31 21.37 0.83
CA GLU A 147 3.16 21.91 2.20
C GLU A 147 2.91 23.43 2.25
N ARG A 148 3.34 24.19 1.22
CA ARG A 148 3.14 25.65 1.15
C ARG A 148 1.72 26.04 0.71
N GLN A 149 1.00 25.17 0.01
CA GLN A 149 -0.34 25.46 -0.48
C GLN A 149 -1.41 25.28 0.61
N ASP A 150 -1.15 24.41 1.59
CA ASP A 150 -2.06 24.11 2.71
C ASP A 150 -1.93 25.11 3.89
N THR A 151 -0.97 26.05 3.85
CA THR A 151 -0.72 27.03 4.93
C THR A 151 -1.23 28.45 4.66
N ASN A 152 -1.98 28.66 3.58
CA ASN A 152 -2.66 29.92 3.23
C ASN A 152 -4.16 29.79 3.38
#